data_AF-A0A2V6FW64-F1
#
_entry.id   AF-A0A2V6FW64-F1
#
_cell.length_a   1.000
_cell.length_b   1.000
_cell.length_c   1.000
_cell.angle_alpha   90.00
_cell.angle_beta   90.00
_cell.angle_gamma   90.00
#
_symmetry.space_group_name_H-M   'P 1'
#
loop_
_entity.id
_entity.type
_entity.pdbx_description
1 polymer ?
#
loop_
_entity_poly.entity_id
_entity_poly.type
_entity_poly.pdbx_seq_one_letter_code
_entity_poly.pdbx_strand_id
1 'polypeptide(L)'
;MYGSRARSAVERQEFTAAAPDPQLKDNPQVGAAAFKLSKQEPNSDPVQVADGFYILHLAGVTEPRPLTLEEAKPKIVDSVKKSRTRELISTKVSEMAQQLRETAKSGQPLEATIQKAGLKPETLPPFSLIDEEAKKTEDKEPKKDEAPDLPAIKDAVAFLNPGEVSDFVASGNEGFIAVLEKREPLAGGPATEKMAAFKKRILDNKERIVFYEWLRDRQQAAGLEFRKG
;
A
#
# COMPACT_ATOMS: atom_id res chain seq x y z
N MET A 1 17.60 39.57 -29.41
CA MET A 1 18.57 38.47 -29.48
C MET A 1 17.94 37.25 -28.84
N TYR A 2 17.61 36.22 -29.63
CA TYR A 2 16.98 35.00 -29.13
C TYR A 2 18.01 34.14 -28.38
N GLY A 3 17.74 33.89 -27.10
CA GLY A 3 18.55 33.06 -26.23
C GLY A 3 18.58 31.61 -26.70
N SER A 4 19.78 31.11 -26.91
CA SER A 4 20.08 29.71 -27.22
C SER A 4 19.57 28.82 -26.09
N ARG A 5 18.39 28.21 -26.27
CA ARG A 5 17.92 27.13 -25.38
C ARG A 5 18.70 25.87 -25.72
N ALA A 6 19.44 25.39 -24.73
CA ALA A 6 20.31 24.24 -24.78
C ALA A 6 19.64 23.05 -25.46
N ARG A 7 20.17 22.63 -26.61
CA ARG A 7 19.94 21.29 -27.17
C ARG A 7 20.85 20.34 -26.39
N SER A 8 20.36 19.82 -25.27
CA SER A 8 21.06 18.79 -24.52
C SER A 8 20.71 17.42 -25.11
N ALA A 9 21.54 16.92 -26.02
CA ALA A 9 21.50 15.51 -26.39
C ALA A 9 22.12 14.72 -25.23
N VAL A 10 21.33 13.88 -24.57
CA VAL A 10 21.78 13.01 -23.48
C VAL A 10 21.73 11.57 -24.00
N GLU A 11 22.89 10.97 -24.19
CA GLU A 11 23.01 9.55 -24.46
C GLU A 11 22.64 8.76 -23.21
N ARG A 12 21.73 7.80 -23.34
CA ARG A 12 21.23 7.01 -22.21
C ARG A 12 21.80 5.61 -22.24
N GLN A 13 21.99 5.04 -21.04
CA GLN A 13 22.36 3.64 -20.88
C GLN A 13 21.23 2.72 -21.34
N GLU A 14 21.57 1.47 -21.64
CA GLU A 14 20.60 0.44 -22.03
C GLU A 14 19.56 0.22 -20.92
N PHE A 15 18.27 0.25 -21.26
CA PHE A 15 17.18 0.01 -20.31
C PHE A 15 16.13 -0.92 -20.90
N THR A 16 15.28 -1.51 -20.04
CA THR A 16 14.23 -2.46 -20.44
C THR A 16 12.86 -1.94 -20.02
N ALA A 17 11.78 -2.47 -20.60
CA ALA A 17 10.42 -2.06 -20.21
C ALA A 17 10.11 -2.36 -18.73
N ALA A 18 10.72 -3.41 -18.16
CA ALA A 18 10.58 -3.79 -16.75
C ALA A 18 11.48 -2.98 -15.80
N ALA A 19 12.54 -2.36 -16.33
CA ALA A 19 13.47 -1.51 -15.60
C ALA A 19 13.79 -0.28 -16.47
N PRO A 20 12.87 0.71 -16.52
CA PRO A 20 13.08 1.92 -17.29
C PRO A 20 14.19 2.78 -16.67
N ASP A 21 14.82 3.61 -17.50
CA ASP A 21 15.78 4.61 -17.04
C ASP A 21 15.15 5.49 -15.93
N PRO A 22 15.84 5.74 -14.80
CA PRO A 22 15.34 6.58 -13.71
C PRO A 22 14.79 7.94 -14.17
N GLN A 23 15.37 8.55 -15.21
CA GLN A 23 14.92 9.83 -15.76
C GLN A 23 13.68 9.72 -16.67
N LEU A 24 13.35 8.50 -17.13
CA LEU A 24 12.13 8.21 -17.89
C LEU A 24 11.01 7.64 -17.02
N LYS A 25 11.34 7.24 -15.78
CA LYS A 25 10.39 6.68 -14.82
C LYS A 25 9.21 7.61 -14.55
N ASP A 26 9.47 8.90 -14.46
CA ASP A 26 8.45 9.93 -14.22
C ASP A 26 7.66 10.30 -15.48
N ASN A 27 8.12 9.85 -16.65
CA ASN A 27 7.54 10.15 -17.97
C ASN A 27 7.29 8.85 -18.75
N PRO A 28 6.30 8.02 -18.34
CA PRO A 28 6.05 6.70 -18.92
C PRO A 28 5.71 6.76 -20.43
N GLN A 29 5.16 7.87 -20.90
CA GLN A 29 4.87 8.10 -22.32
C GLN A 29 6.15 8.15 -23.18
N VAL A 30 7.22 8.73 -22.64
CA VAL A 30 8.53 8.82 -23.32
C VAL A 30 9.19 7.45 -23.35
N GLY A 31 9.10 6.68 -22.26
CA GLY A 31 9.56 5.29 -22.23
C GLY A 31 8.82 4.41 -23.23
N ALA A 32 7.49 4.54 -23.33
CA ALA A 32 6.69 3.81 -24.31
C ALA A 32 7.03 4.17 -25.76
N ALA A 33 7.31 5.44 -26.05
CA ALA A 33 7.76 5.87 -27.37
C ALA A 33 9.15 5.29 -27.72
N ALA A 34 10.06 5.18 -26.74
CA ALA A 34 11.39 4.61 -26.95
C ALA A 34 11.33 3.15 -27.42
N PHE A 35 10.41 2.34 -26.88
CA PHE A 35 10.23 0.93 -27.28
C PHE A 35 9.50 0.74 -28.62
N LYS A 36 8.92 1.81 -29.19
CA LYS A 36 8.34 1.77 -30.54
C LYS A 36 9.36 2.07 -31.64
N LEU A 37 10.53 2.59 -31.28
CA LEU A 37 11.59 2.90 -32.24
C LEU A 37 12.18 1.63 -32.84
N SER A 38 12.49 1.71 -34.13
CA SER A 38 13.09 0.61 -34.87
C SER A 38 14.26 1.12 -35.70
N LYS A 39 15.04 0.21 -36.30
CA LYS A 39 16.11 0.61 -37.23
C LYS A 39 15.56 1.33 -38.48
N GLN A 40 14.29 1.13 -38.81
CA GLN A 40 13.60 1.80 -39.94
C GLN A 40 13.10 3.19 -39.55
N GLU A 41 12.69 3.37 -38.30
CA GLU A 41 12.23 4.64 -37.72
C GLU A 41 13.04 4.93 -36.44
N PRO A 42 14.28 5.45 -36.60
CA PRO A 42 15.19 5.65 -35.47
C PRO A 42 14.85 6.90 -34.64
N ASN A 43 14.00 7.80 -35.14
CA ASN A 43 13.60 9.01 -34.42
C ASN A 43 12.13 8.90 -34.00
N SER A 44 11.81 9.29 -32.77
CA SER A 44 10.41 9.37 -32.33
C SER A 44 9.76 10.66 -32.80
N ASP A 45 8.43 10.63 -32.88
CA ASP A 45 7.64 11.86 -32.86
C ASP A 45 7.89 12.63 -31.54
N PRO A 46 7.69 13.96 -31.53
CA PRO A 46 7.77 14.76 -30.31
C PRO A 46 6.75 14.28 -29.27
N VAL A 47 7.23 13.75 -28.15
CA VAL A 47 6.39 13.35 -27.02
C VAL A 47 6.24 14.53 -26.09
N GLN A 48 5.01 15.02 -25.93
CA GLN A 48 4.69 16.09 -24.99
C GLN A 48 4.53 15.51 -23.58
N VAL A 49 5.26 16.08 -22.62
CA VAL A 49 5.12 15.78 -21.19
C VAL A 49 5.00 17.08 -20.39
N ALA A 50 4.78 16.97 -19.08
CA ALA A 50 4.59 18.12 -18.19
C ALA A 50 5.75 19.12 -18.27
N ASP A 51 6.99 18.64 -18.42
CA ASP A 51 8.21 19.46 -18.42
C ASP A 51 8.69 19.87 -19.83
N GLY A 52 7.92 19.57 -20.89
CA GLY A 52 8.23 20.01 -22.26
C GLY A 52 8.08 18.91 -23.32
N PHE A 53 8.92 18.95 -24.35
CA PHE A 53 8.89 18.01 -25.46
C PHE A 53 10.18 17.19 -25.51
N TYR A 54 10.03 15.87 -25.65
CA TYR A 54 11.14 14.94 -25.85
C TYR A 54 11.11 14.39 -27.28
N ILE A 55 12.28 14.36 -27.92
CA ILE A 55 12.51 13.64 -29.17
C ILE A 55 13.55 12.58 -28.86
N LEU A 56 13.23 11.33 -29.12
CA LEU A 56 14.10 10.18 -28.88
C LEU A 56 14.79 9.79 -30.18
N HIS A 57 16.08 9.44 -30.08
CA HIS A 57 16.84 8.83 -31.16
C HIS A 57 17.34 7.45 -30.71
N LEU A 58 17.14 6.42 -31.54
CA LEU A 58 17.56 5.06 -31.27
C LEU A 58 19.06 4.92 -31.52
N ALA A 59 19.86 4.98 -30.45
CA ALA A 59 21.30 4.80 -30.52
C ALA A 59 21.71 3.34 -30.84
N GLY A 60 20.95 2.36 -30.36
CA GLY A 60 21.24 0.94 -30.57
C GLY A 60 20.15 0.04 -29.99
N VAL A 61 20.08 -1.20 -30.46
CA VAL A 61 19.20 -2.24 -29.93
C VAL A 61 20.06 -3.41 -29.50
N THR A 62 20.02 -3.73 -28.21
CA THR A 62 20.69 -4.89 -27.64
C THR A 62 19.68 -6.04 -27.56
N GLU A 63 19.97 -7.14 -28.25
CA GLU A 63 19.05 -8.29 -28.28
C GLU A 63 18.91 -8.93 -26.89
N PRO A 64 17.70 -9.32 -26.48
CA PRO A 64 17.49 -9.98 -25.20
C PRO A 64 18.21 -11.34 -25.19
N ARG A 65 19.35 -11.40 -24.51
CA ARG A 65 20.07 -12.66 -24.27
C ARG A 65 19.60 -13.33 -22.98
N PRO A 66 19.55 -14.68 -22.93
CA PRO A 66 19.37 -15.37 -21.66
C PRO A 66 20.51 -15.00 -20.70
N LEU A 67 20.17 -14.83 -19.43
CA LEU A 67 21.16 -14.66 -18.36
C LEU A 67 22.06 -15.90 -18.34
N THR A 68 23.37 -15.69 -18.23
CA THR A 68 24.29 -16.81 -18.05
C THR A 68 24.10 -17.45 -16.68
N LEU A 69 24.50 -18.71 -16.51
CA LEU A 69 24.41 -19.40 -15.22
C LEU A 69 25.13 -18.65 -14.10
N GLU A 70 26.26 -18.01 -14.40
CA GLU A 70 27.02 -17.20 -13.43
C GLU A 70 26.27 -15.94 -12.98
N GLU A 71 25.53 -15.27 -13.89
CA GLU A 71 24.71 -14.10 -13.57
C GLU A 71 23.38 -14.48 -12.89
N ALA A 72 22.84 -15.66 -13.20
CA ALA A 72 21.56 -16.14 -12.68
C ALA A 72 21.68 -16.74 -11.26
N LYS A 73 22.78 -17.43 -10.95
CA LYS A 73 23.04 -18.04 -9.63
C LYS A 73 22.81 -17.07 -8.46
N PRO A 74 23.44 -15.87 -8.40
CA PRO A 74 23.22 -14.96 -7.27
C PRO A 74 21.77 -14.49 -7.18
N LYS A 75 21.12 -14.20 -8.32
CA LYS A 75 19.70 -13.78 -8.34
C LYS A 75 18.75 -14.87 -7.85
N ILE A 76 18.99 -16.13 -8.24
CA ILE A 76 18.21 -17.28 -7.79
C ILE A 76 18.42 -17.48 -6.29
N VAL A 77 19.66 -17.48 -5.82
CA VAL A 77 19.99 -17.61 -4.38
C VAL A 77 19.28 -16.52 -3.58
N ASP A 78 19.30 -15.27 -4.04
CA ASP A 78 18.63 -14.18 -3.36
C ASP A 78 17.10 -14.34 -3.39
N SER A 79 16.52 -14.77 -4.51
CA SER A 79 15.07 -15.05 -4.58
C SER A 79 14.65 -16.20 -3.66
N VAL A 80 15.45 -17.27 -3.58
CA VAL A 80 15.19 -18.45 -2.75
C VAL A 80 15.36 -18.09 -1.28
N LYS A 81 16.37 -17.30 -0.92
CA LYS A 81 16.53 -16.78 0.44
C LYS A 81 15.30 -15.96 0.83
N LYS A 82 14.88 -15.00 -0.02
CA LYS A 82 13.70 -14.17 0.25
C LYS A 82 12.42 -15.00 0.40
N SER A 83 12.21 -16.00 -0.46
CA SER A 83 11.03 -16.87 -0.37
C SER A 83 11.05 -17.71 0.91
N ARG A 84 12.18 -18.34 1.24
CA ARG A 84 12.35 -19.12 2.47
C ARG A 84 12.21 -18.29 3.72
N THR A 85 12.79 -17.09 3.75
CA THR A 85 12.64 -16.16 4.87
C THR A 85 11.17 -15.78 5.06
N ARG A 86 10.44 -15.48 3.97
CA ARG A 86 9.01 -15.15 4.05
C ARG A 86 8.17 -16.34 4.54
N GLU A 87 8.42 -17.55 4.04
CA GLU A 87 7.77 -18.78 4.51
C GLU A 87 8.01 -18.98 6.01
N LEU A 88 9.27 -18.93 6.44
CA LEU A 88 9.64 -19.14 7.84
C LEU A 88 9.04 -18.07 8.76
N ILE A 89 9.01 -16.81 8.35
CA ILE A 89 8.37 -15.74 9.10
C ILE A 89 6.87 -16.00 9.20
N SER A 90 6.20 -16.32 8.09
CA SER A 90 4.76 -16.60 8.10
C SER A 90 4.40 -17.75 9.04
N THR A 91 5.16 -18.85 9.00
CA THR A 91 4.93 -20.00 9.88
C THR A 91 5.17 -19.65 11.34
N LYS A 92 6.33 -19.05 11.66
CA LYS A 92 6.65 -18.67 13.05
C LYS A 92 5.64 -17.68 13.63
N VAL A 93 5.22 -16.70 12.84
CA VAL A 93 4.27 -15.69 13.29
C VAL A 93 2.88 -16.30 13.50
N SER A 94 2.46 -17.24 12.65
CA SER A 94 1.22 -18.00 12.87
C SER A 94 1.28 -18.88 14.12
N GLU A 95 2.40 -19.58 14.35
CA GLU A 95 2.62 -20.40 15.55
C GLU A 95 2.59 -19.52 16.81
N MET A 96 3.25 -18.36 16.78
CA MET A 96 3.21 -17.40 17.88
C MET A 96 1.79 -16.88 18.13
N ALA A 97 1.03 -16.53 17.09
CA ALA A 97 -0.36 -16.11 17.24
C ALA A 97 -1.22 -17.21 17.89
N GLN A 98 -1.00 -18.48 17.52
CA GLN A 98 -1.66 -19.63 18.15
C GLN A 98 -1.25 -19.80 19.61
N GLN A 99 0.04 -19.73 19.94
CA GLN A 99 0.53 -19.81 21.32
C GLN A 99 -0.03 -18.67 22.18
N LEU A 100 -0.12 -17.45 21.64
CA LEU A 100 -0.74 -16.32 22.31
C LEU A 100 -2.23 -16.56 22.54
N ARG A 101 -2.97 -17.10 21.55
CA ARG A 101 -4.38 -17.49 21.73
C ARG A 101 -4.57 -18.52 22.82
N GLU A 102 -3.72 -19.54 22.87
CA GLU A 102 -3.79 -20.59 23.89
C GLU A 102 -3.47 -20.04 25.28
N THR A 103 -2.44 -19.19 25.39
CA THR A 103 -2.06 -18.49 26.63
C THR A 103 -3.20 -17.59 27.11
N ALA A 104 -3.83 -16.84 26.19
CA ALA A 104 -4.94 -15.94 26.50
C ALA A 104 -6.17 -16.70 26.99
N LYS A 105 -6.53 -17.81 26.33
CA LYS A 105 -7.60 -18.72 26.77
C LYS A 105 -7.31 -19.35 28.13
N SER A 106 -6.04 -19.58 28.43
CA SER A 106 -5.59 -20.16 29.70
C SER A 106 -5.52 -19.13 30.85
N GLY A 107 -5.80 -17.85 30.57
CA GLY A 107 -5.73 -16.76 31.56
C GLY A 107 -4.32 -16.46 32.07
N GLN A 108 -3.28 -16.89 31.34
CA GLN A 108 -1.88 -16.63 31.69
C GLN A 108 -1.43 -15.25 31.19
N PRO A 109 -0.41 -14.63 31.81
CA PRO A 109 0.09 -13.32 31.40
C PRO A 109 0.70 -13.38 30.00
N LEU A 110 0.04 -12.74 29.04
CA LEU A 110 0.44 -12.72 27.64
C LEU A 110 1.77 -11.99 27.45
N GLU A 111 2.05 -11.01 28.30
CA GLU A 111 3.27 -10.20 28.31
C GLU A 111 4.51 -11.08 28.47
N ALA A 112 4.44 -12.13 29.29
CA ALA A 112 5.53 -13.07 29.49
C ALA A 112 5.79 -13.92 28.23
N THR A 113 4.74 -14.30 27.51
CA THR A 113 4.85 -15.03 26.25
C THR A 113 5.34 -14.13 25.12
N ILE A 114 4.88 -12.88 25.06
CA ILE A 114 5.30 -11.86 24.08
C ILE A 114 6.80 -11.53 24.25
N GLN A 115 7.26 -11.33 25.50
CA GLN A 115 8.67 -11.09 25.80
C GLN A 115 9.55 -12.29 25.47
N LYS A 116 9.10 -13.52 25.76
CA LYS A 116 9.81 -14.75 25.37
C LYS A 116 9.89 -14.93 23.86
N ALA A 117 8.89 -14.44 23.13
CA ALA A 117 8.84 -14.46 21.67
C ALA A 117 9.71 -13.37 21.01
N GLY A 118 10.30 -12.45 21.79
CA GLY A 118 11.11 -11.35 21.28
C GLY A 118 10.31 -10.29 20.52
N LEU A 119 8.98 -10.28 20.69
CA LEU A 119 8.09 -9.27 20.12
C LEU A 119 8.05 -8.05 21.05
N LYS A 120 7.86 -6.85 20.50
CA LYS A 120 7.72 -5.62 21.29
C LYS A 120 6.27 -5.51 21.77
N PRO A 121 5.97 -5.65 23.08
CA PRO A 121 4.64 -5.38 23.58
C PRO A 121 4.39 -3.87 23.51
N GLU A 122 3.39 -3.46 22.72
CA GLU A 122 2.90 -2.08 22.69
C GLU A 122 1.47 -2.06 23.23
N THR A 123 1.30 -1.48 24.41
CA THR A 123 -0.02 -1.28 25.00
C THR A 123 -0.59 0.02 24.48
N LEU A 124 -1.65 -0.08 23.68
CA LEU A 124 -2.36 1.10 23.18
C LEU A 124 -3.27 1.69 24.26
N PRO A 125 -3.42 3.02 24.30
CA PRO A 125 -4.41 3.66 25.18
C PRO A 125 -5.84 3.26 24.76
N PRO A 126 -6.81 3.32 25.68
CA PRO A 126 -8.20 3.00 25.37
C PRO A 126 -8.72 3.86 24.20
N PHE A 127 -9.26 3.22 23.17
CA PHE A 127 -9.84 3.87 22.00
C PHE A 127 -11.28 3.42 21.78
N SER A 128 -12.07 4.26 21.11
CA SER A 128 -13.43 3.92 20.70
C SER A 128 -13.47 3.55 19.21
N LEU A 129 -14.20 2.48 18.88
CA LEU A 129 -14.44 2.07 17.48
C LEU A 129 -15.33 3.06 16.71
N ILE A 130 -16.14 3.85 17.42
CA ILE A 130 -17.06 4.83 16.82
C ILE A 130 -16.47 6.24 16.75
N ASP A 131 -15.34 6.48 17.41
CA ASP A 131 -14.69 7.78 17.31
C ASP A 131 -14.19 7.97 15.89
N GLU A 132 -14.51 9.14 15.32
CA GLU A 132 -13.92 9.57 14.07
C GLU A 132 -12.41 9.40 14.18
N GLU A 133 -11.85 8.67 13.23
CA GLU A 133 -10.44 8.79 12.90
C GLU A 133 -10.14 10.28 12.84
N ALA A 134 -9.11 10.72 13.57
CA ALA A 134 -8.58 12.05 13.33
C ALA A 134 -8.37 12.12 11.82
N LYS A 135 -9.20 12.91 11.14
CA LYS A 135 -8.95 13.29 9.75
C LYS A 135 -7.48 13.62 9.71
N LYS A 136 -6.74 13.01 8.78
CA LYS A 136 -5.50 13.61 8.28
C LYS A 136 -5.89 14.94 7.64
N THR A 137 -6.25 15.93 8.46
CA THR A 137 -6.13 17.33 8.12
C THR A 137 -4.65 17.57 8.08
N GLU A 138 -4.14 17.90 6.90
CA GLU A 138 -2.73 18.14 6.60
C GLU A 138 -2.06 19.22 7.47
N ASP A 139 -2.80 19.87 8.38
CA ASP A 139 -2.34 20.98 9.23
C ASP A 139 -2.35 20.72 10.74
N LYS A 140 -2.51 19.47 11.20
CA LYS A 140 -2.24 19.15 12.62
C LYS A 140 -1.20 18.06 12.67
N GLU A 141 -0.06 18.40 13.28
CA GLU A 141 0.99 17.46 13.65
C GLU A 141 0.35 16.14 14.11
N PRO A 142 0.78 14.99 13.56
CA PRO A 142 0.33 13.72 14.07
C PRO A 142 0.60 13.72 15.57
N LYS A 143 -0.43 13.50 16.39
CA LYS A 143 -0.21 13.24 17.81
C LYS A 143 0.83 12.13 17.85
N LYS A 144 1.97 12.42 18.48
CA LYS A 144 3.21 11.64 18.45
C LYS A 144 3.08 10.20 18.98
N ASP A 145 1.88 9.80 19.41
CA ASP A 145 1.57 8.57 20.14
C ASP A 145 0.46 7.73 19.46
N GLU A 146 -0.03 8.10 18.26
CA GLU A 146 -0.93 7.23 17.50
C GLU A 146 -0.10 6.28 16.63
N ALA A 147 -0.16 4.98 16.95
CA ALA A 147 0.46 3.94 16.15
C ALA A 147 0.03 4.09 14.68
N PRO A 148 0.96 4.05 13.71
CA PRO A 148 0.63 4.20 12.28
C PRO A 148 -0.40 3.17 11.80
N ASP A 149 -0.52 2.06 12.51
CA ASP A 149 -1.39 0.93 12.22
C ASP A 149 -2.75 0.98 12.95
N LEU A 150 -3.06 2.07 13.66
CA LEU A 150 -4.29 2.21 14.46
C LEU A 150 -5.58 1.85 13.69
N PRO A 151 -5.76 2.20 12.40
CA PRO A 151 -6.95 1.79 11.64
C PRO A 151 -7.02 0.26 11.47
N ALA A 152 -5.91 -0.36 11.07
CA ALA A 152 -5.84 -1.81 10.90
C ALA A 152 -6.03 -2.54 12.25
N ILE A 153 -5.52 -1.98 13.34
CA ILE A 153 -5.69 -2.52 14.69
C ILE A 153 -7.17 -2.43 15.11
N LYS A 154 -7.83 -1.28 14.89
CA LYS A 154 -9.27 -1.11 15.15
C LYS A 154 -10.10 -2.17 14.43
N ASP A 155 -9.83 -2.39 13.15
CA ASP A 155 -10.53 -3.40 12.35
C ASP A 155 -10.26 -4.82 12.85
N ALA A 156 -9.00 -5.13 13.18
CA ALA A 156 -8.59 -6.43 13.69
C ALA A 156 -9.27 -6.78 15.03
N VAL A 157 -9.41 -5.80 15.94
CA VAL A 157 -10.04 -6.02 17.25
C VAL A 157 -11.55 -5.82 17.26
N ALA A 158 -12.15 -5.23 16.22
CA ALA A 158 -13.58 -4.92 16.18
C ALA A 158 -14.46 -6.18 16.33
N PHE A 159 -13.97 -7.32 15.85
CA PHE A 159 -14.65 -8.61 15.87
C PHE A 159 -14.14 -9.57 16.95
N LEU A 160 -13.15 -9.16 17.76
CA LEU A 160 -12.61 -9.99 18.84
C LEU A 160 -13.45 -9.88 20.11
N ASN A 161 -13.48 -10.96 20.89
CA ASN A 161 -14.00 -10.96 22.24
C ASN A 161 -12.93 -10.49 23.25
N PRO A 162 -13.31 -10.00 24.44
CA PRO A 162 -12.36 -9.71 25.51
C PRO A 162 -11.52 -10.95 25.85
N GLY A 163 -10.20 -10.79 25.93
CA GLY A 163 -9.21 -11.85 26.07
C GLY A 163 -8.88 -12.59 24.78
N GLU A 164 -9.42 -12.20 23.63
CA GLU A 164 -9.15 -12.86 22.34
C GLU A 164 -7.99 -12.20 21.60
N VAL A 165 -7.25 -13.02 20.86
CA VAL A 165 -6.05 -12.62 20.10
C VAL A 165 -6.34 -12.73 18.61
N SER A 166 -6.02 -11.68 17.86
CA SER A 166 -6.18 -11.63 16.41
C SER A 166 -5.24 -12.61 15.71
N ASP A 167 -5.51 -12.88 14.43
CA ASP A 167 -4.46 -13.39 13.55
C ASP A 167 -3.42 -12.30 13.28
N PHE A 168 -2.30 -12.70 12.71
CA PHE A 168 -1.33 -11.73 12.22
C PHE A 168 -1.93 -10.86 11.12
N VAL A 169 -1.87 -9.54 11.32
CA VAL A 169 -2.30 -8.55 10.34
C VAL A 169 -1.06 -7.89 9.77
N ALA A 170 -0.86 -8.04 8.46
CA ALA A 170 0.21 -7.36 7.75
C ALA A 170 -0.12 -5.86 7.62
N SER A 171 0.79 -4.99 8.09
CA SER A 171 0.70 -3.54 7.95
C SER A 171 1.97 -2.99 7.30
N GLY A 172 1.90 -2.73 5.99
CA GLY A 172 3.06 -2.26 5.22
C GLY A 172 4.22 -3.27 5.23
N ASN A 173 5.39 -2.84 5.70
CA ASN A 173 6.58 -3.69 5.84
C ASN A 173 6.64 -4.46 7.17
N GLU A 174 5.74 -4.15 8.09
CA GLU A 174 5.64 -4.77 9.40
C GLU A 174 4.27 -5.46 9.53
N GLY A 175 3.99 -6.04 10.69
CA GLY A 175 2.67 -6.56 10.98
C GLY A 175 2.54 -6.84 12.46
N PHE A 176 1.29 -6.91 12.91
CA PHE A 176 0.98 -6.96 14.33
C PHE A 176 0.02 -8.12 14.63
N ILE A 177 0.02 -8.51 15.89
CA ILE A 177 -0.98 -9.38 16.50
C ILE A 177 -1.62 -8.54 17.60
N ALA A 178 -2.92 -8.33 17.53
CA ALA A 178 -3.66 -7.55 18.50
C ALA A 178 -4.32 -8.46 19.54
N VAL A 179 -4.27 -8.05 20.80
CA VAL A 179 -5.00 -8.70 21.90
C VAL A 179 -6.05 -7.71 22.39
N LEU A 180 -7.31 -8.13 22.46
CA LEU A 180 -8.35 -7.30 23.06
C LEU A 180 -8.40 -7.56 24.57
N GLU A 181 -7.84 -6.68 25.39
CA GLU A 181 -7.86 -6.87 26.85
C GLU A 181 -9.28 -6.78 27.42
N LYS A 182 -9.99 -5.68 27.13
CA LYS A 182 -11.35 -5.43 27.62
C LYS A 182 -12.16 -4.65 26.59
N ARG A 183 -13.46 -4.98 26.50
CA ARG A 183 -14.45 -4.18 25.79
C ARG A 183 -15.41 -3.60 26.81
N GLU A 184 -15.31 -2.30 27.03
CA GLU A 184 -16.26 -1.58 27.85
C GLU A 184 -17.41 -1.07 26.98
N PRO A 185 -18.68 -1.23 27.41
CA PRO A 185 -19.79 -0.51 26.79
C PRO A 185 -19.48 0.98 26.86
N LEU A 186 -19.77 1.72 25.81
CA LEU A 186 -19.70 3.18 25.82
C LEU A 186 -20.74 3.71 26.83
N ALA A 187 -20.33 3.84 28.09
CA ALA A 187 -21.19 4.28 29.17
C ALA A 187 -21.18 5.82 29.24
N GLY A 188 -22.28 6.45 28.83
CA GLY A 188 -22.55 7.86 29.07
C GLY A 188 -23.10 8.63 27.86
N GLY A 189 -23.75 9.77 28.14
CA GLY A 189 -24.36 10.69 27.17
C GLY A 189 -23.62 10.93 25.84
N PRO A 190 -22.27 11.10 25.81
CA PRO A 190 -21.52 11.28 24.56
C PRO A 190 -21.60 10.09 23.59
N ALA A 191 -21.96 8.89 24.06
CA ALA A 191 -22.16 7.72 23.21
C ALA A 191 -23.36 7.89 22.24
N THR A 192 -24.40 8.63 22.65
CA THR A 192 -25.59 8.87 21.81
C THR A 192 -25.30 9.83 20.67
N GLU A 193 -24.57 10.90 20.93
CA GLU A 193 -24.16 11.89 19.93
C GLU A 193 -23.14 11.30 18.95
N LYS A 194 -22.11 10.59 19.45
CA LYS A 194 -21.14 9.88 18.60
C LYS A 194 -21.82 8.79 17.75
N MET A 195 -22.80 8.08 18.30
CA MET A 195 -23.59 7.10 17.55
C MET A 195 -24.46 7.78 16.47
N ALA A 196 -25.04 8.95 16.75
CA ALA A 196 -25.80 9.71 15.76
C ALA A 196 -24.91 10.19 14.61
N ALA A 197 -23.72 10.72 14.93
CA ALA A 197 -22.72 11.12 13.95
C ALA A 197 -22.23 9.92 13.12
N PHE A 198 -21.96 8.78 13.76
CA PHE A 198 -21.58 7.55 13.07
C PHE A 198 -22.68 7.06 12.12
N LYS A 199 -23.94 7.00 12.57
CA LYS A 199 -25.09 6.62 11.73
C LYS A 199 -25.23 7.54 10.52
N LYS A 200 -25.12 8.85 10.73
CA LYS A 200 -25.15 9.84 9.65
C LYS A 200 -24.04 9.59 8.63
N ARG A 201 -22.80 9.37 9.08
CA ARG A 201 -21.66 9.07 8.21
C ARG A 201 -21.86 7.81 7.37
N ILE A 202 -22.36 6.74 7.98
CA ILE A 202 -22.68 5.49 7.26
C ILE A 202 -23.79 5.71 6.24
N LEU A 203 -24.83 6.48 6.61
CA LEU A 203 -25.92 6.83 5.71
C LEU A 203 -25.40 7.63 4.52
N ASP A 204 -24.68 8.74 4.76
CA ASP A 204 -24.09 9.59 3.72
C ASP A 204 -23.18 8.79 2.78
N ASN A 205 -22.38 7.87 3.31
CA ASN A 205 -21.50 7.02 2.50
C ASN A 205 -22.29 6.04 1.62
N LYS A 206 -23.36 5.43 2.15
CA LYS A 206 -24.24 4.54 1.39
C LYS A 206 -25.04 5.28 0.33
N GLU A 207 -25.62 6.43 0.68
CA GLU A 207 -26.33 7.30 -0.27
C GLU A 207 -25.40 7.71 -1.42
N ARG A 208 -24.15 8.04 -1.12
CA ARG A 208 -23.15 8.35 -2.16
C ARG A 208 -22.86 7.15 -3.06
N ILE A 209 -22.69 5.96 -2.50
CA ILE A 209 -22.46 4.72 -3.29
C ILE A 209 -23.66 4.46 -4.20
N VAL A 210 -24.88 4.46 -3.65
CA VAL A 210 -26.12 4.23 -4.40
C VAL A 210 -26.31 5.29 -5.48
N PHE A 211 -26.00 6.57 -5.18
CA PHE A 211 -26.04 7.64 -6.17
C PHE A 211 -25.06 7.39 -7.32
N TYR A 212 -23.83 6.96 -7.05
CA TYR A 212 -22.87 6.64 -8.10
C TYR A 212 -23.26 5.41 -8.92
N GLU A 213 -23.83 4.38 -8.29
CA GLU A 213 -24.36 3.21 -8.98
C GLU A 213 -25.53 3.59 -9.89
N TRP A 214 -26.48 4.37 -9.38
CA TRP A 214 -27.59 4.90 -10.17
C TRP A 214 -27.11 5.79 -11.31
N LEU A 215 -26.15 6.69 -11.06
CA LEU A 215 -25.60 7.57 -12.08
C LEU A 215 -24.92 6.76 -13.20
N ARG A 216 -24.16 5.73 -12.83
CA ARG A 216 -23.53 4.81 -13.77
C ARG A 216 -24.56 4.08 -14.62
N ASP A 217 -25.62 3.56 -14.02
CA ASP A 217 -26.73 2.90 -14.72
C ASP A 217 -27.40 3.86 -15.73
N ARG A 218 -27.67 5.11 -15.33
CA ARG A 218 -28.24 6.13 -16.22
C ARG A 218 -27.32 6.52 -17.36
N GLN A 219 -26.02 6.61 -17.11
CA GLN A 219 -25.03 6.90 -18.15
C GLN A 219 -24.91 5.73 -19.15
N GLN A 220 -24.95 4.49 -18.69
CA GLN A 220 -24.98 3.31 -19.55
C GLN A 220 -26.25 3.27 -20.41
N ALA A 221 -27.42 3.54 -19.83
CA ALA A 221 -28.68 3.64 -20.57
C ALA A 221 -28.68 4.77 -21.62
N ALA A 222 -27.92 5.84 -21.38
CA ALA A 222 -27.73 6.95 -22.32
C ALA A 222 -26.62 6.68 -23.38
N GLY A 223 -25.99 5.50 -23.36
CA GLY A 223 -24.93 5.13 -24.30
C GLY A 223 -23.60 5.86 -24.07
N LEU A 224 -23.40 6.43 -22.88
CA LEU A 224 -22.17 7.14 -22.51
C LEU A 224 -21.19 6.14 -21.86
N GLU A 225 -20.22 5.64 -22.63
CA GLU A 225 -19.14 4.84 -22.05
C GLU A 225 -18.06 5.71 -21.39
N PHE A 226 -17.69 5.36 -20.16
CA PHE A 226 -16.50 5.90 -19.50
C PHE A 226 -15.25 5.46 -20.28
N ARG A 227 -14.76 6.32 -21.18
CA ARG A 227 -13.35 6.25 -21.57
C ARG A 227 -12.54 6.62 -20.34
N LYS A 228 -11.89 5.62 -19.73
CA LYS A 228 -10.78 5.87 -18.80
C LYS A 228 -9.75 6.73 -19.54
N GLY A 229 -9.61 7.98 -19.11
CA GLY A 229 -8.43 8.80 -19.39
C GLY A 229 -7.24 8.31 -18.58
#